data_AF-A0A1C2HT83-F1
#
_entry.id   AF-A0A1C2HT83-F1
#
_cell.length_a   1.000
_cell.length_b   1.000
_cell.length_c   1.000
_cell.angle_alpha   90.00
_cell.angle_beta   90.00
_cell.angle_gamma   90.00
#
_symmetry.space_group_name_H-M   'P 1'
#
loop_
_entity.id
_entity.type
_entity.pdbx_description
1 polymer ?
#
loop_
_entity_poly.entity_id
_entity_poly.type
_entity_poly.pdbx_seq_one_letter_code
_entity_poly.pdbx_strand_id
1 'polypeptide(L)'
;MGFTGSLGGGRALFDLCAARPEPIPFFGELGSINPMFVLPAAAARGAQIGTGWAGSLTMGAGQFCTNPGIGANRRGWRCLCGGGEIGAGTGGSAGHVDRWDRAGLSRWSGPV
;
A
#
# COMPACT_ATOMS: atom_id res chain seq x y z
N MET A 1 -14.06 -20.07 11.62
CA MET A 1 -12.64 -20.19 11.21
C MET A 1 -12.00 -18.80 11.23
N GLY A 2 -10.74 -18.69 11.68
CA GLY A 2 -9.93 -17.47 11.51
C GLY A 2 -8.77 -17.71 10.53
N PHE A 3 -8.51 -16.76 9.64
CA PHE A 3 -7.45 -16.83 8.63
C PHE A 3 -6.77 -15.47 8.43
N THR A 4 -5.44 -15.49 8.33
CA THR A 4 -4.63 -14.33 7.94
C THR A 4 -3.71 -14.77 6.80
N GLY A 5 -3.80 -14.10 5.66
CA GLY A 5 -3.02 -14.48 4.49
C GLY A 5 -3.46 -13.78 3.22
N SER A 6 -3.24 -14.43 2.07
CA SER A 6 -3.56 -13.84 0.78
C SER A 6 -5.06 -13.79 0.51
N LEU A 7 -5.50 -12.80 -0.26
CA LEU A 7 -6.87 -12.70 -0.78
C LEU A 7 -7.31 -13.97 -1.50
N GLY A 8 -6.45 -14.54 -2.35
CA GLY A 8 -6.77 -15.76 -3.09
C GLY A 8 -7.01 -16.97 -2.18
N GLY A 9 -6.08 -17.23 -1.25
CA GLY A 9 -6.21 -18.36 -0.33
C GLY A 9 -7.38 -18.19 0.64
N GLY A 10 -7.54 -17.00 1.22
CA GLY A 10 -8.62 -16.73 2.15
C GLY A 10 -10.00 -16.74 1.49
N ARG A 11 -10.13 -16.25 0.24
CA ARG A 11 -11.38 -16.33 -0.51
C ARG A 11 -11.78 -17.78 -0.80
N ALA A 12 -10.83 -18.63 -1.20
CA ALA A 12 -11.10 -20.05 -1.41
C ALA A 12 -11.61 -20.73 -0.12
N LEU A 13 -11.00 -20.44 1.02
CA LEU A 13 -11.44 -20.97 2.32
C LEU A 13 -12.81 -20.42 2.74
N PHE A 14 -13.08 -19.14 2.47
CA PHE A 14 -14.40 -18.53 2.68
C PHE A 14 -15.48 -19.26 1.89
N ASP A 15 -15.26 -19.47 0.59
CA ASP A 15 -16.22 -20.15 -0.29
C ASP A 15 -16.49 -21.58 0.21
N LEU A 16 -15.46 -22.31 0.66
CA LEU A 16 -15.62 -23.64 1.28
C LEU A 16 -16.41 -23.59 2.59
N CYS A 17 -16.20 -22.58 3.45
CA CYS A 17 -16.96 -22.44 4.70
C CYS A 17 -18.44 -22.15 4.43
N ALA A 18 -18.73 -21.33 3.42
CA ALA A 18 -20.09 -20.96 3.02
C ALA A 18 -20.85 -22.10 2.33
N ALA A 19 -20.14 -22.98 1.60
CA ALA A 19 -20.74 -24.09 0.85
C ALA A 19 -21.07 -25.33 1.71
N ARG A 20 -20.76 -25.33 3.01
CA ARG A 20 -21.10 -26.44 3.92
C ARG A 20 -22.63 -26.59 4.04
N PRO A 21 -23.15 -27.82 4.27
CA PRO A 21 -24.57 -28.02 4.55
C PRO A 21 -25.09 -27.17 5.72
N GLU A 22 -24.25 -26.97 6.72
CA GLU A 22 -24.40 -25.96 7.77
C GLU A 22 -23.24 -24.96 7.64
N PRO A 23 -23.47 -23.78 7.02
CA PRO A 23 -22.44 -22.76 6.84
C PRO A 23 -21.86 -22.30 8.17
N ILE A 24 -20.54 -22.14 8.23
CA ILE A 24 -19.84 -21.66 9.42
C ILE A 24 -19.25 -20.27 9.19
N PRO A 25 -19.15 -19.42 10.22
CA PRO A 25 -18.56 -18.10 10.08
C PRO A 25 -17.06 -18.18 9.75
N PHE A 26 -16.65 -17.34 8.81
CA PHE A 26 -15.27 -17.15 8.39
C PHE A 26 -14.86 -15.70 8.65
N PHE A 27 -13.73 -15.52 9.34
CA PHE A 27 -13.13 -14.21 9.61
C PHE A 27 -11.74 -14.19 8.97
N GLY A 28 -11.56 -13.35 7.96
CA GLY A 28 -10.35 -13.33 7.14
C GLY A 28 -9.71 -11.95 7.06
N GLU A 29 -8.42 -11.87 7.39
CA GLU A 29 -7.56 -10.71 7.15
C GLU A 29 -6.79 -10.93 5.85
N LEU A 30 -7.27 -10.33 4.76
CA LEU A 30 -6.95 -10.72 3.37
C LEU A 30 -6.06 -9.73 2.60
N GLY A 31 -5.49 -8.76 3.32
CA GLY A 31 -4.61 -7.73 2.77
C GLY A 31 -5.30 -6.38 2.55
N SER A 32 -4.51 -5.32 2.59
CA SER A 32 -4.91 -3.93 2.38
C SER A 32 -3.72 -3.14 1.81
N ILE A 33 -4.01 -2.03 1.15
CA ILE A 33 -3.01 -1.06 0.69
C ILE A 33 -2.84 0.13 1.64
N ASN A 34 -3.71 0.24 2.65
CA ASN A 34 -3.70 1.23 3.73
C ASN A 34 -3.43 2.68 3.25
N PRO A 35 -4.39 3.29 2.54
CA PRO A 35 -4.19 4.59 1.89
C PRO A 35 -4.02 5.73 2.89
N MET A 36 -3.04 6.58 2.64
CA MET A 36 -2.76 7.78 3.42
C MET A 36 -3.15 9.04 2.67
N PHE A 37 -3.83 9.98 3.33
CA PHE A 37 -4.20 11.27 2.75
C PHE A 37 -3.43 12.41 3.41
N VAL A 38 -2.60 13.11 2.64
CA VAL A 38 -1.85 14.28 3.10
C VAL A 38 -2.59 15.55 2.67
N LEU A 39 -3.30 16.15 3.63
CA LEU A 39 -4.08 17.36 3.41
C LEU A 39 -3.20 18.62 3.30
N PRO A 40 -3.66 19.70 2.64
CA PRO A 40 -2.86 20.91 2.40
C PRO A 40 -2.29 21.57 3.66
N ALA A 41 -3.02 21.52 4.78
CA ALA A 41 -2.56 22.08 6.06
C ALA A 41 -1.30 21.38 6.61
N ALA A 42 -0.99 20.17 6.14
CA ALA A 42 0.21 19.44 6.52
C ALA A 42 1.45 19.81 5.67
N ALA A 43 1.32 20.73 4.72
CA ALA A 43 2.39 21.08 3.77
C ALA A 43 3.70 21.51 4.45
N ALA A 44 3.60 22.28 5.53
CA ALA A 44 4.78 22.72 6.30
C ALA A 44 5.58 21.54 6.91
N ARG A 45 4.97 20.37 7.06
CA ARG A 45 5.58 19.14 7.59
C ARG A 45 5.87 18.12 6.49
N GLY A 46 5.79 18.50 5.22
CA GLY A 46 5.87 17.56 4.09
C GLY A 46 7.12 16.69 4.08
N ALA A 47 8.29 17.28 4.37
CA ALA A 47 9.55 16.53 4.46
C ALA A 47 9.53 15.50 5.62
N GLN A 48 9.10 15.91 6.81
CA GLN A 48 8.99 15.04 7.99
C GLN A 48 7.99 13.90 7.75
N ILE A 49 6.84 14.20 7.14
CA ILE A 49 5.83 13.21 6.77
C ILE A 49 6.40 12.23 5.75
N GLY A 50 7.13 12.71 4.74
CA GLY A 50 7.82 11.86 3.78
C GLY A 50 8.75 10.88 4.49
N THR A 51 9.71 11.40 5.27
CA THR A 51 10.68 10.59 6.03
C THR A 51 10.00 9.54 6.91
N GLY A 52 8.99 9.94 7.67
CA GLY A 52 8.23 9.01 8.52
C GLY A 52 7.47 7.96 7.71
N TRP A 53 6.91 8.34 6.56
CA TRP A 53 6.20 7.42 5.68
C TRP A 53 7.12 6.36 5.08
N ALA A 54 8.31 6.71 4.59
CA ALA A 54 9.24 5.69 4.10
C ALA A 54 9.75 4.78 5.21
N GLY A 55 9.98 5.29 6.42
CA GLY A 55 10.31 4.45 7.57
C GLY A 55 9.19 3.44 7.87
N SER A 56 7.93 3.86 7.79
CA SER A 56 6.79 2.95 7.95
C SER A 56 6.65 1.94 6.81
N LEU A 57 6.97 2.33 5.57
CA LEU A 57 6.94 1.47 4.40
C LEU A 57 7.99 0.35 4.47
N THR A 58 9.18 0.63 4.99
CA THR A 58 10.30 -0.32 5.01
C THR A 58 10.41 -1.11 6.31
N MET A 59 9.62 -0.76 7.33
CA MET A 59 9.56 -1.48 8.59
C MET A 59 9.26 -2.97 8.36
N GLY A 60 10.05 -3.86 8.98
CA GLY A 60 9.91 -5.32 8.81
C GLY A 60 9.99 -5.77 7.34
N ALA A 61 10.84 -5.13 6.54
CA ALA A 61 10.95 -5.36 5.09
C ALA A 61 9.61 -5.18 4.33
N GLY A 62 8.72 -4.34 4.86
CA GLY A 62 7.41 -4.05 4.28
C GLY A 62 6.35 -5.13 4.53
N GLN A 63 6.63 -6.15 5.34
CA GLN A 63 5.75 -7.31 5.55
C GLN A 63 4.64 -7.09 6.58
N PHE A 64 4.27 -5.83 6.85
CA PHE A 64 3.13 -5.51 7.70
C PHE A 64 1.84 -5.45 6.87
N CYS A 65 0.77 -6.08 7.35
CA CYS A 65 -0.55 -5.96 6.73
C CYS A 65 -1.08 -4.52 6.75
N THR A 66 -0.57 -3.69 7.66
CA THR A 66 -0.86 -2.25 7.81
C THR A 66 0.16 -1.35 7.10
N ASN A 67 0.98 -1.91 6.20
CA ASN A 67 1.95 -1.14 5.43
C ASN A 67 1.24 -0.02 4.62
N PRO A 68 1.63 1.26 4.76
CA PRO A 68 0.94 2.38 4.11
C PRO A 68 1.32 2.49 2.63
N GLY A 69 0.90 1.52 1.81
CA GLY A 69 1.39 1.31 0.45
C GLY A 69 1.06 2.41 -0.57
N ILE A 70 0.12 3.31 -0.26
CA ILE A 70 -0.24 4.40 -1.17
C ILE A 70 -0.51 5.72 -0.43
N GLY A 71 -0.01 6.83 -1.00
CA GLY A 71 -0.23 8.19 -0.49
C GLY A 71 -0.90 9.08 -1.53
N ALA A 72 -1.91 9.85 -1.10
CA ALA A 72 -2.60 10.85 -1.91
C ALA A 72 -2.39 12.25 -1.33
N ASN A 73 -2.15 13.23 -2.20
CA ASN A 73 -2.20 14.65 -1.85
C ASN A 73 -3.01 15.42 -2.89
N ARG A 74 -3.19 16.73 -2.69
CA ARG A 74 -3.98 17.59 -3.60
C ARG A 74 -3.50 17.55 -5.08
N ARG A 75 -2.23 17.19 -5.31
CA ARG A 75 -1.61 17.11 -6.64
C ARG A 75 -1.69 15.71 -7.27
N GLY A 76 -2.16 14.67 -6.56
CA GLY A 76 -2.34 13.32 -7.11
C GLY A 76 -1.95 12.19 -6.15
N TRP A 77 -1.94 10.96 -6.67
CA TRP A 77 -1.60 9.74 -5.96
C TRP A 77 -0.15 9.32 -6.23
N ARG A 78 0.50 8.73 -5.23
CA ARG A 78 1.87 8.23 -5.30
C ARG A 78 1.95 6.85 -4.65
N CYS A 79 2.31 5.81 -5.42
CA CYS A 79 2.79 4.54 -4.83
C CYS A 79 4.30 4.68 -4.64
N LEU A 80 4.81 4.29 -3.47
CA LEU A 80 6.23 3.98 -3.31
C LEU A 80 6.36 2.45 -3.30
N CYS A 81 6.24 1.88 -4.50
CA CYS A 81 6.41 0.47 -4.73
C CYS A 81 7.92 0.21 -4.98
N GLY A 82 8.73 0.07 -3.92
CA GLY A 82 10.16 -0.27 -4.01
C GLY A 82 11.08 0.62 -3.16
N GLY A 83 12.09 0.00 -2.52
CA GLY A 83 13.00 0.59 -1.52
C GLY A 83 14.02 1.60 -2.05
N GLY A 84 13.59 2.59 -2.83
CA GLY A 84 14.40 3.75 -3.20
C GLY A 84 14.22 4.90 -2.21
N GLU A 85 15.33 5.54 -1.84
CA GLU A 85 15.35 6.68 -0.92
C GLU A 85 14.43 7.83 -1.39
N ILE A 86 13.61 8.31 -0.47
CA ILE A 86 12.76 9.49 -0.65
C ILE A 86 13.56 10.77 -0.41
N GLY A 87 14.20 11.28 -1.45
CA GLY A 87 14.71 12.65 -1.46
C GLY A 87 13.56 13.65 -1.32
N ALA A 88 13.52 14.38 -0.21
CA ALA A 88 12.76 15.63 -0.10
C ALA A 88 13.25 16.55 -1.23
N GLY A 89 12.31 17.02 -2.05
CA GLY A 89 12.63 17.59 -3.36
C GLY A 89 13.73 18.65 -3.36
N THR A 90 14.87 18.28 -3.91
CA THR A 90 15.76 19.07 -4.76
C THR A 90 16.49 18.05 -5.63
N GLY A 91 16.58 18.29 -6.95
CA GLY A 91 16.95 17.29 -7.95
C GLY A 91 18.16 16.42 -7.57
N GLY A 92 17.99 15.10 -7.68
CA GLY A 92 19.04 14.12 -7.44
C GLY A 92 18.47 12.70 -7.55
N SER A 93 19.03 11.91 -8.48
CA SER A 93 18.76 10.51 -8.86
C SER A 93 17.52 9.84 -8.25
N ALA A 94 16.48 9.71 -9.08
CA ALA A 94 15.24 9.05 -8.77
C ALA A 94 15.43 7.54 -8.49
N GLY A 95 15.14 7.11 -7.26
CA GLY A 95 14.46 5.83 -7.08
C GLY A 95 13.15 5.86 -7.89
N HIS A 96 12.78 4.76 -8.53
CA HIS A 96 11.61 4.72 -9.42
C HIS A 96 10.34 4.96 -8.57
N VAL A 97 9.83 6.18 -8.60
CA VAL A 97 8.55 6.51 -7.98
C VAL A 97 7.52 6.69 -9.06
N ASP A 98 6.61 5.72 -9.17
CA ASP A 98 5.49 5.80 -10.08
C ASP A 98 4.57 6.94 -9.64
N ARG A 99 4.57 8.02 -10.43
CA ARG A 99 3.59 9.10 -10.30
C ARG A 99 2.34 8.68 -11.06
N TRP A 100 1.26 8.43 -10.33
CA TRP A 100 -0.04 8.10 -10.91
C TRP A 100 -0.85 9.41 -11.04
N ASP A 101 -0.81 10.02 -12.23
CA ASP A 101 -1.67 11.17 -12.55
C ASP A 101 -3.11 10.71 -12.83
N ARG A 102 -4.08 11.63 -12.79
CA ARG A 102 -5.52 11.42 -13.07
C ARG A 102 -5.80 10.75 -14.42
N ALA A 103 -4.84 10.69 -15.33
CA ALA A 103 -5.02 10.32 -16.73
C ALA A 103 -4.81 8.83 -17.06
N GLY A 104 -4.45 7.95 -16.11
CA GLY A 104 -4.59 6.52 -16.35
C GLY A 104 -3.45 5.63 -15.88
N LEU A 105 -3.83 4.36 -15.74
CA LEU A 105 -3.07 3.23 -15.25
C LEU A 105 -1.91 2.90 -16.20
N SER A 106 -0.68 3.34 -15.92
CA SER A 106 0.49 2.72 -16.55
C SER A 106 0.87 1.48 -15.75
N ARG A 107 0.60 0.31 -16.34
CA ARG A 107 0.97 -1.02 -15.83
C ARG A 107 2.48 -1.07 -15.57
N TRP A 108 2.85 -1.52 -14.38
CA TRP A 108 4.23 -1.85 -14.00
C TRP A 108 4.85 -2.84 -15.01
N SER A 109 6.05 -2.52 -15.50
CA SER A 109 6.80 -3.31 -16.49
C SER A 109 8.23 -3.66 -16.03
N GLY A 110 8.48 -3.69 -14.72
CA GLY A 110 9.76 -4.13 -14.16
C GLY A 110 9.88 -5.66 -14.09
N PRO A 111 11.10 -6.22 -13.95
CA PRO A 111 11.27 -7.64 -13.66
C PRO A 111 10.82 -7.94 -12.22
N VAL A 112 10.28 -9.15 -12.04
CA VAL A 112 9.90 -9.74 -10.74
C VAL A 112 11.07 -9.87 -9.78
#